data_AF-A0A7G2K285-F1
#
_entry.id   AF-A0A7G2K285-F1
#
_cell.length_a   1.000
_cell.length_b   1.000
_cell.length_c   1.000
_cell.angle_alpha   90.00
_cell.angle_beta   90.00
_cell.angle_gamma   90.00
#
_symmetry.space_group_name_H-M   'P 1'
#
loop_
_entity.id
_entity.type
_entity.pdbx_description
1 polymer ?
#
loop_
_entity_poly.entity_id
_entity_poly.type
_entity_poly.pdbx_seq_one_letter_code
_entity_poly.pdbx_strand_id
1 'polypeptide(L)'
;IPVVLDPVGVGATSYRRETIRELLAEVKFALIRGNAGELAAIAGEAWQAKGVDAGQGEVDLKAVAEKVAQRYGCTVLISGAVDIVSDGTQTATVHNGTSLFPKVTASGCLLSAACAAFLAVSEG
;
A
#
# COMPACT_ATOMS: atom_id res chain seq x y z
N ILE A 1 2.57 12.90 -15.08
CA ILE A 1 1.49 12.97 -14.07
C ILE A 1 1.67 11.76 -13.16
N PRO A 2 1.89 11.95 -11.84
CA PRO A 2 2.04 10.84 -10.90
C PRO A 2 0.72 10.06 -10.76
N VAL A 3 0.82 8.73 -10.74
CA VAL A 3 -0.34 7.84 -10.58
C VAL A 3 -0.22 7.11 -9.25
N VAL A 4 -1.30 7.09 -8.47
CA VAL A 4 -1.37 6.40 -7.18
C VAL A 4 -2.28 5.17 -7.31
N LEU A 5 -1.79 4.03 -6.84
CA LEU A 5 -2.57 2.80 -6.72
C LEU A 5 -3.01 2.58 -5.28
N ASP A 6 -4.32 2.42 -5.08
CA ASP A 6 -4.93 1.93 -3.84
C ASP A 6 -5.57 0.56 -4.12
N PRO A 7 -4.88 -0.56 -3.82
CA PRO A 7 -5.25 -1.89 -4.25
C PRO A 7 -6.28 -2.54 -3.31
N VAL A 8 -7.36 -1.80 -2.99
CA VAL A 8 -8.33 -2.17 -1.96
C VAL A 8 -8.85 -3.59 -2.15
N GLY A 9 -8.60 -4.45 -1.18
CA GLY A 9 -9.06 -5.84 -1.19
C GLY A 9 -8.41 -6.73 -2.26
N VAL A 10 -7.21 -6.40 -2.74
CA VAL A 10 -6.43 -7.25 -3.68
C VAL A 10 -6.24 -8.68 -3.17
N GLY A 11 -6.16 -8.87 -1.86
CA GLY A 11 -6.08 -10.19 -1.22
C GLY A 11 -7.40 -10.95 -1.16
N ALA A 12 -8.54 -10.26 -1.29
CA ALA A 12 -9.86 -10.79 -0.93
C ALA A 12 -10.53 -11.65 -2.01
N THR A 13 -10.35 -11.33 -3.30
CA THR A 13 -10.97 -12.08 -4.41
C THR A 13 -9.98 -12.29 -5.55
N SER A 14 -10.19 -13.34 -6.36
CA SER A 14 -9.39 -13.59 -7.56
C SER A 14 -9.51 -12.46 -8.58
N TYR A 15 -10.72 -11.93 -8.77
CA TYR A 15 -10.98 -10.82 -9.69
C TYR A 15 -10.16 -9.58 -9.33
N ARG A 16 -10.20 -9.11 -8.08
CA ARG A 16 -9.43 -7.93 -7.65
C ARG A 16 -7.93 -8.16 -7.78
N ARG A 17 -7.47 -9.37 -7.44
CA ARG A 17 -6.07 -9.77 -7.58
C ARG A 17 -5.60 -9.68 -9.03
N GLU A 18 -6.39 -10.19 -9.96
CA GLU A 18 -6.06 -10.20 -11.38
C GLU A 18 -6.08 -8.79 -11.97
N THR A 19 -7.09 -7.98 -11.66
CA THR A 19 -7.14 -6.58 -12.09
C THR A 19 -5.93 -5.79 -11.60
N ILE A 20 -5.53 -5.95 -10.34
CA ILE A 20 -4.35 -5.28 -9.80
C ILE A 20 -3.07 -5.80 -10.46
N ARG A 21 -2.97 -7.10 -10.74
CA ARG A 21 -1.84 -7.69 -11.46
C ARG A 21 -1.69 -7.10 -12.86
N GLU A 22 -2.79 -6.95 -13.60
CA GLU A 22 -2.81 -6.31 -14.93
C GLU A 22 -2.38 -4.84 -14.84
N LEU A 23 -2.96 -4.08 -13.91
CA LEU A 23 -2.59 -2.68 -13.71
C LEU A 23 -1.11 -2.50 -13.37
N LEU A 24 -0.56 -3.34 -12.49
CA LEU A 24 0.86 -3.33 -12.12
C LEU A 24 1.81 -3.72 -13.26
N ALA A 25 1.30 -4.41 -14.30
CA ALA A 25 2.08 -4.74 -15.50
C ALA A 25 2.07 -3.63 -16.55
N GLU A 26 0.96 -2.90 -16.65
CA GLU A 26 0.69 -1.92 -17.72
C GLU A 26 1.00 -0.48 -17.31
N VAL A 27 0.91 -0.15 -16.01
CA VAL A 27 0.96 1.22 -15.49
C VAL A 27 2.19 1.43 -14.61
N LYS A 28 2.93 2.51 -14.88
CA LYS A 28 3.97 3.01 -13.96
C LYS A 28 3.34 3.86 -12.87
N PHE A 29 3.29 3.32 -11.65
CA PHE A 29 2.80 4.04 -10.48
C PHE A 29 3.92 4.86 -9.82
N ALA A 30 3.57 6.03 -9.27
CA ALA A 30 4.45 6.80 -8.41
C ALA A 30 4.38 6.30 -6.95
N LEU A 31 3.19 5.87 -6.53
CA LEU A 31 2.93 5.34 -5.20
C LEU A 31 1.97 4.15 -5.25
N ILE A 32 2.28 3.10 -4.51
CA ILE A 32 1.34 2.04 -4.14
C ILE A 32 1.08 2.16 -2.63
N ARG A 33 -0.16 2.47 -2.25
CA ARG A 33 -0.55 2.60 -0.84
C ARG A 33 -1.60 1.56 -0.50
N GLY A 34 -1.42 0.84 0.60
CA GLY A 34 -2.39 -0.14 1.08
C GLY A 34 -2.14 -0.53 2.53
N ASN A 35 -2.93 -1.46 3.05
CA ASN A 35 -2.67 -2.06 4.36
C ASN A 35 -1.70 -3.26 4.25
N ALA A 36 -1.30 -3.80 5.40
CA ALA A 36 -0.36 -4.92 5.48
C ALA A 36 -0.78 -6.13 4.65
N GLY A 37 -2.05 -6.54 4.72
CA GLY A 37 -2.54 -7.71 3.97
C GLY A 37 -2.60 -7.49 2.46
N GLU A 38 -2.91 -6.27 2.03
CA GLU A 38 -2.93 -5.90 0.61
C GLU A 38 -1.52 -5.89 0.01
N LEU A 39 -0.54 -5.31 0.73
CA LEU A 39 0.84 -5.29 0.27
C LEU A 39 1.52 -6.65 0.38
N ALA A 40 1.19 -7.46 1.39
CA ALA A 40 1.63 -8.85 1.46
C ALA A 40 1.12 -9.66 0.25
N ALA A 41 -0.15 -9.47 -0.13
CA ALA A 41 -0.71 -10.11 -1.32
C ALA A 41 -0.03 -9.68 -2.62
N ILE A 42 0.33 -8.40 -2.77
CA ILE A 42 1.10 -7.89 -3.92
C ILE A 42 2.54 -8.41 -3.90
N ALA A 43 3.17 -8.50 -2.72
CA ALA A 43 4.52 -9.04 -2.56
C ALA A 43 4.60 -10.55 -2.88
N GLY A 44 3.47 -11.25 -2.81
CA GLY A 44 3.37 -12.70 -2.93
C GLY A 44 3.69 -13.43 -1.63
N GLU A 45 3.54 -12.76 -0.48
CA GLU A 45 3.77 -13.32 0.85
C GLU A 45 2.52 -14.03 1.35
N ALA A 46 2.71 -15.09 2.15
CA ALA A 46 1.60 -15.78 2.81
C ALA A 46 1.04 -14.88 3.91
N TRP A 47 -0.21 -14.42 3.74
CA TRP A 47 -0.89 -13.56 4.71
C TRP A 47 -2.36 -13.96 4.85
N GLN A 48 -2.84 -14.06 6.09
CA GLN A 48 -4.25 -14.36 6.36
C GLN A 48 -5.07 -13.06 6.32
N ALA A 49 -5.58 -12.73 5.12
CA ALA A 49 -6.48 -11.59 4.93
C ALA A 49 -7.89 -11.90 5.46
N LYS A 50 -8.57 -10.90 6.04
CA LYS A 50 -9.97 -10.97 6.47
C LYS A 50 -10.78 -9.90 5.75
N GLY A 51 -11.14 -10.16 4.49
CA GLY A 51 -11.83 -9.16 3.66
C GLY A 51 -10.89 -8.01 3.28
N VAL A 52 -11.30 -6.77 3.56
CA VAL A 52 -10.49 -5.55 3.34
C VAL A 52 -9.68 -5.14 4.58
N ASP A 53 -9.90 -5.80 5.72
CA ASP A 53 -9.11 -5.54 6.92
C ASP A 53 -7.71 -6.12 6.78
N ALA A 54 -6.74 -5.49 7.45
CA ALA A 54 -5.33 -5.83 7.33
C ALA A 54 -4.99 -7.27 7.71
N GLY A 55 -5.81 -8.00 8.48
CA GLY A 55 -5.55 -9.38 8.88
C GLY A 55 -4.37 -9.53 9.86
N GLN A 56 -3.77 -10.72 9.92
CA GLN A 56 -2.60 -11.02 10.76
C GLN A 56 -1.58 -11.87 9.97
N GLY A 57 -0.30 -11.63 10.23
CA GLY A 57 0.83 -12.40 9.70
C GLY A 57 2.14 -12.01 10.38
N GLU A 58 3.13 -12.92 10.37
CA GLU A 58 4.46 -12.74 10.99
C GLU A 58 5.49 -12.14 10.02
N VAL A 59 5.04 -11.39 9.01
CA VAL A 59 5.93 -10.89 7.96
C VAL A 59 6.53 -9.54 8.36
N ASP A 60 7.84 -9.37 8.11
CA ASP A 60 8.49 -8.07 8.25
C ASP A 60 7.95 -7.09 7.20
N LEU A 61 7.08 -6.18 7.65
CA LEU A 61 6.43 -5.21 6.79
C LEU A 61 7.41 -4.21 6.15
N LYS A 62 8.59 -3.97 6.74
CA LYS A 62 9.61 -3.13 6.11
C LYS A 62 10.19 -3.84 4.89
N ALA A 63 10.54 -5.12 5.05
CA ALA A 63 11.01 -5.94 3.95
C ALA A 63 9.95 -6.09 2.84
N VAL A 64 8.66 -6.18 3.20
CA VAL A 64 7.56 -6.18 2.23
C VAL A 64 7.50 -4.87 1.46
N ALA A 65 7.54 -3.72 2.16
CA ALA A 65 7.51 -2.40 1.51
C ALA A 65 8.70 -2.23 0.54
N GLU A 66 9.91 -2.57 0.99
CA GLU A 66 11.13 -2.51 0.18
C GLU A 66 11.04 -3.40 -1.06
N LYS A 67 10.62 -4.65 -0.88
CA LYS A 67 10.49 -5.63 -1.97
C LYS A 67 9.48 -5.17 -3.02
N VAL A 68 8.33 -4.63 -2.61
CA VAL A 68 7.31 -4.12 -3.54
C VAL A 68 7.81 -2.87 -4.24
N ALA A 69 8.45 -1.95 -3.52
CA ALA A 69 9.00 -0.71 -4.07
C ALA A 69 10.07 -1.01 -5.13
N GLN A 70 11.01 -1.91 -4.83
CA GLN A 70 12.03 -2.37 -5.80
C GLN A 70 11.40 -3.06 -7.01
N ARG A 71 10.41 -3.93 -6.80
CA ARG A 71 9.76 -4.70 -7.88
C ARG A 71 9.07 -3.79 -8.90
N TYR A 72 8.40 -2.73 -8.44
CA TYR A 72 7.59 -1.85 -9.29
C TYR A 72 8.23 -0.48 -9.56
N GLY A 73 9.41 -0.21 -8.99
CA GLY A 73 10.15 1.03 -9.20
C GLY A 73 9.38 2.27 -8.71
N CYS A 74 8.72 2.17 -7.56
CA CYS A 74 7.85 3.21 -7.03
C CYS A 74 7.96 3.32 -5.50
N THR A 75 7.42 4.39 -4.93
CA THR A 75 7.24 4.47 -3.47
C THR A 75 6.13 3.51 -3.02
N VAL A 76 6.29 2.90 -1.86
CA VAL A 76 5.27 2.07 -1.21
C VAL A 76 4.96 2.63 0.17
N LEU A 77 3.66 2.73 0.50
CA LEU A 77 3.17 3.10 1.82
C LEU A 77 2.28 1.98 2.37
N ILE A 78 2.77 1.28 3.40
CA ILE A 78 1.96 0.35 4.20
C ILE A 78 1.40 1.12 5.37
N SER A 79 0.10 1.33 5.38
CA SER A 79 -0.57 2.02 6.48
C SER A 79 -1.00 1.10 7.61
N GLY A 80 -0.98 1.61 8.83
CA GLY A 80 -1.34 0.87 10.03
C GLY A 80 -1.36 1.75 11.29
N ALA A 81 -1.11 1.15 12.45
CA ALA A 81 -0.88 1.91 13.69
C ALA A 81 0.45 2.69 13.64
N VAL A 82 1.43 2.13 12.92
CA VAL A 82 2.65 2.79 12.47
C VAL A 82 2.69 2.58 10.97
N ASP A 83 2.79 3.68 10.23
CA ASP A 83 2.91 3.62 8.78
C ASP A 83 4.37 3.35 8.40
N ILE A 84 4.58 2.59 7.34
CA ILE A 84 5.89 2.26 6.77
C ILE A 84 5.93 2.78 5.34
N VAL A 85 6.94 3.58 5.02
CA VAL A 85 7.17 4.13 3.69
C VAL A 85 8.51 3.66 3.19
N SER A 86 8.58 3.14 1.96
CA SER A 86 9.84 2.76 1.33
C SER A 86 9.89 3.18 -0.13
N ASP A 87 11.05 3.68 -0.58
CA ASP A 87 11.37 3.88 -1.99
C ASP A 87 12.11 2.67 -2.60
N GLY A 88 12.32 1.61 -1.81
CA GLY A 88 13.06 0.41 -2.19
C GLY A 88 14.54 0.46 -1.80
N THR A 89 15.06 1.60 -1.38
CA THR A 89 16.44 1.78 -0.89
C THR A 89 16.49 2.32 0.54
N GLN A 90 15.55 3.20 0.87
CA GLN A 90 15.36 3.78 2.19
C GLN A 90 13.96 3.45 2.68
N THR A 91 13.86 3.22 3.98
CA THR A 91 12.60 2.90 4.65
C THR A 91 12.44 3.78 5.87
N ALA A 92 11.32 4.50 5.92
CA ALA A 92 10.93 5.38 7.01
C ALA A 92 9.67 4.84 7.71
N THR A 93 9.48 5.27 8.96
CA THR A 93 8.27 4.97 9.74
C THR A 93 7.62 6.24 10.24
N VAL A 94 6.29 6.32 10.17
CA VAL A 94 5.50 7.46 10.64
C VAL A 94 4.61 7.00 11.80
N HIS A 95 4.75 7.66 12.95
CA HIS A 95 4.10 7.29 14.22
C HIS A 95 2.93 8.22 14.56
N ASN A 96 2.21 8.69 13.53
CA ASN A 96 1.07 9.59 13.67
C ASN A 96 -0.25 8.82 13.56
N GLY A 97 -1.34 9.50 13.91
CA GLY A 97 -2.71 9.01 13.67
C GLY A 97 -3.51 8.78 14.95
N THR A 98 -4.63 8.07 14.81
CA THR A 98 -5.55 7.79 15.91
C THR A 98 -6.32 6.50 15.69
N SER A 99 -6.66 5.80 16.77
CA SER A 99 -7.54 4.62 16.75
C SER A 99 -8.96 4.93 16.27
N LEU A 100 -9.30 6.20 16.04
CA LEU A 100 -10.56 6.61 15.43
C LEU A 100 -10.58 6.43 13.90
N PHE A 101 -9.43 6.47 13.20
CA PHE A 101 -9.41 6.39 11.74
C PHE A 101 -10.03 5.10 11.18
N PRO A 102 -9.79 3.90 11.76
CA PRO A 102 -10.48 2.68 11.30
C PRO A 102 -12.00 2.70 11.49
N LYS A 103 -12.53 3.60 12.33
CA LYS A 103 -13.99 3.76 12.57
C LYS A 103 -14.66 4.70 11.56
N VAL A 104 -13.89 5.36 10.70
CA VAL A 104 -14.40 6.26 9.66
C VAL A 104 -14.20 5.57 8.31
N THR A 105 -15.31 5.28 7.62
CA THR A 105 -15.24 4.67 6.28
C THR A 105 -14.42 5.55 5.33
N ALA A 106 -13.67 4.91 4.44
CA ALA A 106 -12.83 5.56 3.43
C ALA A 106 -11.71 6.49 3.95
N SER A 107 -11.38 6.46 5.26
CA SER A 107 -10.23 7.21 5.80
C SER A 107 -8.91 6.84 5.11
N GLY A 108 -8.72 5.56 4.78
CA GLY A 108 -7.58 5.10 3.98
C GLY A 108 -7.59 5.59 2.54
N CYS A 109 -8.75 5.56 1.87
CA CYS A 109 -8.86 6.06 0.49
C CYS A 109 -8.61 7.58 0.42
N LEU A 110 -9.05 8.33 1.45
CA LEU A 110 -8.72 9.74 1.59
C LEU A 110 -7.21 9.97 1.74
N LEU A 111 -6.50 9.10 2.49
CA LEU A 111 -5.05 9.16 2.58
C LEU A 111 -4.40 8.97 1.21
N SER A 112 -4.86 8.02 0.39
CA SER A 112 -4.39 7.84 -0.99
C SER A 112 -4.56 9.10 -1.83
N ALA A 113 -5.72 9.76 -1.74
CA ALA A 113 -5.98 11.02 -2.43
C ALA A 113 -5.10 12.17 -1.92
N ALA A 114 -4.87 12.26 -0.62
CA ALA A 114 -3.97 13.24 -0.03
C ALA A 114 -2.53 13.02 -0.53
N CYS A 115 -2.03 11.80 -0.53
CA CYS A 115 -0.71 11.48 -1.10
C CYS A 115 -0.60 11.90 -2.57
N ALA A 116 -1.63 11.64 -3.38
CA ALA A 116 -1.66 12.08 -4.78
C ALA A 116 -1.54 13.61 -4.92
N ALA A 117 -2.20 14.37 -4.06
CA ALA A 117 -2.11 15.83 -4.05
C ALA A 117 -0.69 16.33 -3.74
N PHE A 118 0.00 15.72 -2.78
CA PHE A 118 1.39 16.05 -2.46
C PHE A 118 2.35 15.65 -3.59
N LEU A 119 2.16 14.46 -4.18
CA LEU A 119 2.96 14.00 -5.33
C LEU A 119 2.79 14.90 -6.56
N ALA A 120 1.65 15.59 -6.69
CA ALA A 120 1.41 16.49 -7.82
C ALA A 120 2.27 17.77 -7.78
N VAL A 121 2.81 18.14 -6.61
CA VAL A 121 3.59 19.38 -6.42
C VAL A 121 5.01 19.14 -5.90
N SER A 122 5.30 17.93 -5.39
CA SER A 122 6.66 17.56 -5.00
C SER A 122 7.48 17.23 -6.23
N GLU A 123 8.66 17.84 -6.35
CA GLU A 123 9.70 17.35 -7.25
C GLU A 123 10.35 16.13 -6.58
N GLY A 124 10.58 15.07 -7.36
CA GLY A 124 11.14 13.79 -6.90
C GLY A 124 12.65 13.82 -6.78
#